data_AF-A0A9E2IJE6-F1
#
_entry.id   AF-A0A9E2IJE6-F1
#
_cell.length_a   1.000
_cell.length_b   1.000
_cell.length_c   1.000
_cell.angle_alpha   90.00
_cell.angle_beta   90.00
_cell.angle_gamma   90.00
#
_symmetry.space_group_name_H-M   'P 1'
#
loop_
_entity.id
_entity.type
_entity.pdbx_description
1 polymer ?
#
loop_
_entity_poly.entity_id
_entity_poly.type
_entity_poly.pdbx_seq_one_letter_code
_entity_poly.pdbx_strand_id
1 'polypeptide(L)'
;DVPVRPGLGVAMQGTGTTEFLARHVMGALESSGHLGVVAGLFIITCVLAQIMPTAAVAVIMAPLALTTAVDFGLSPQALLMVVAVGSSSSFLSPVGHPVNLLVMGLGGYRFTDYTRVGLPLVLILLAISLFILPLLWPLTG
;
A
#
# COMPACT_ATOMS: atom_id res chain seq x y z
N ASP A 1 -14.45 31.39 -3.07
CA ASP A 1 -14.53 30.10 -3.79
C ASP A 1 -13.20 29.74 -4.43
N VAL A 2 -12.34 29.04 -3.69
CA VAL A 2 -11.13 28.42 -4.28
C VAL A 2 -11.51 26.98 -4.63
N PRO A 3 -11.44 26.55 -5.91
CA PRO A 3 -11.80 25.20 -6.28
C PRO A 3 -10.80 24.24 -5.64
N VAL A 4 -11.30 23.37 -4.75
CA VAL A 4 -10.53 22.26 -4.19
C VAL A 4 -10.26 21.31 -5.36
N ARG A 5 -9.10 21.47 -6.00
CA ARG A 5 -8.64 20.54 -7.03
C ARG A 5 -8.57 19.16 -6.38
N PRO A 6 -9.27 18.13 -6.89
CA PRO A 6 -9.12 16.78 -6.39
C PRO A 6 -7.63 16.46 -6.43
N GLY A 7 -7.04 16.13 -5.28
CA GLY A 7 -5.63 15.74 -5.24
C GLY A 7 -5.40 14.59 -6.23
N LEU A 8 -4.20 14.49 -6.79
CA LEU A 8 -3.83 13.47 -7.78
C LEU A 8 -4.33 12.06 -7.43
N GLY A 9 -4.48 11.74 -6.13
CA GLY A 9 -5.05 10.49 -5.69
C GLY A 9 -6.51 10.23 -6.08
N VAL A 10 -7.38 11.23 -6.09
CA VAL A 10 -8.77 11.10 -6.57
C VAL A 10 -8.80 10.98 -8.10
N ALA A 11 -7.88 11.65 -8.79
CA ALA A 11 -7.77 11.57 -10.24
C ALA A 11 -7.33 10.16 -10.70
N MET A 12 -6.38 9.52 -10.00
CA MET A 12 -5.95 8.14 -10.28
C MET A 12 -7.02 7.10 -9.92
N GLN A 13 -7.85 7.36 -8.90
CA GLN A 13 -9.00 6.52 -8.58
C GLN A 13 -10.02 6.52 -9.73
N GLY A 14 -10.16 7.64 -10.45
CA GLY A 14 -11.03 7.74 -11.63
C GLY A 14 -10.53 7.00 -12.87
N THR A 15 -9.25 6.60 -12.96
CA THR A 15 -8.71 5.97 -14.18
C THR A 15 -8.85 4.45 -14.21
N GLY A 16 -9.31 3.81 -13.12
CA GLY A 16 -9.47 2.35 -13.04
C GLY A 16 -8.16 1.55 -13.20
N THR A 17 -7.02 2.23 -13.30
CA THR A 17 -5.70 1.64 -13.48
C THR A 17 -5.27 0.92 -12.21
N THR A 18 -5.64 1.47 -11.05
CA THR A 18 -5.36 0.88 -9.74
C THR A 18 -6.12 -0.44 -9.56
N GLU A 19 -7.42 -0.48 -9.86
CA GLU A 19 -8.23 -1.70 -9.86
C GLU A 19 -7.77 -2.72 -10.91
N PHE A 20 -7.26 -2.27 -12.05
CA PHE A 20 -6.68 -3.16 -13.07
C PHE A 20 -5.40 -3.82 -12.56
N LEU A 21 -4.46 -3.03 -12.04
CA LEU A 21 -3.18 -3.53 -11.53
C LEU A 21 -3.39 -4.45 -10.32
N ALA A 22 -4.29 -4.07 -9.42
CA ALA A 22 -4.69 -4.89 -8.28
C ALA A 22 -5.19 -6.27 -8.68
N ARG A 23 -6.15 -6.34 -9.63
CA ARG A 23 -6.69 -7.63 -10.09
C ARG A 23 -5.65 -8.49 -10.80
N HIS A 24 -4.81 -7.88 -11.63
CA HIS A 24 -3.77 -8.62 -12.35
C HIS A 24 -2.70 -9.20 -11.41
N VAL A 25 -2.25 -8.40 -10.44
CA VAL A 25 -1.21 -8.83 -9.49
C VAL A 25 -1.76 -9.84 -8.49
N MET A 26 -2.98 -9.64 -7.97
CA MET A 26 -3.59 -10.60 -7.05
C MET A 26 -3.98 -11.90 -7.74
N GLY A 27 -4.46 -11.87 -8.98
CA GLY A 27 -4.73 -13.07 -9.77
C GLY A 27 -3.46 -13.88 -10.10
N ALA A 28 -2.32 -13.21 -10.30
CA ALA A 28 -1.04 -13.91 -10.46
C ALA A 28 -0.55 -14.59 -9.17
N LEU A 29 -0.84 -13.97 -8.02
CA LEU A 29 -0.44 -14.44 -6.69
C LEU A 29 -1.41 -15.44 -6.08
N GLU A 30 -2.56 -15.67 -6.73
CA GLU A 30 -3.58 -16.64 -6.34
C GLU A 30 -3.03 -18.06 -6.17
N SER A 31 -2.12 -18.43 -7.08
CA SER A 31 -1.41 -19.72 -7.07
C SER A 31 -0.50 -19.94 -5.85
N SER A 32 -0.16 -18.87 -5.11
CA SER A 32 0.73 -18.91 -3.94
C SER A 32 -0.02 -19.02 -2.60
N GLY A 33 -1.36 -19.12 -2.64
CA GLY A 33 -2.22 -19.24 -1.46
C GLY A 33 -2.46 -17.92 -0.71
N HIS A 34 -3.12 -18.00 0.44
CA HIS A 34 -3.56 -16.87 1.26
C HIS A 34 -2.44 -15.85 1.58
N LEU A 35 -1.22 -16.33 1.82
CA LEU A 35 -0.07 -15.46 2.10
C LEU A 35 0.39 -14.67 0.87
N GLY A 36 0.24 -15.22 -0.34
CA GLY A 36 0.54 -14.54 -1.60
C GLY A 36 -0.38 -13.34 -1.83
N VAL A 37 -1.67 -13.50 -1.52
CA VAL A 37 -2.66 -12.43 -1.59
C VAL A 37 -2.33 -11.30 -0.63
N VAL A 38 -1.98 -11.62 0.63
CA VAL A 38 -1.54 -10.64 1.64
C VAL A 38 -0.28 -9.90 1.19
N ALA A 39 0.73 -10.61 0.69
CA ALA A 39 1.96 -10.01 0.18
C ALA A 39 1.69 -9.08 -1.01
N GLY A 40 0.88 -9.53 -1.97
CA GLY A 40 0.51 -8.74 -3.15
C GLY A 40 -0.21 -7.45 -2.78
N LEU A 41 -1.21 -7.56 -1.91
CA LEU A 41 -1.98 -6.42 -1.43
C LEU A 41 -1.07 -5.40 -0.71
N PHE A 42 -0.17 -5.87 0.15
CA PHE A 42 0.82 -5.02 0.82
C PHE A 42 1.73 -4.30 -0.19
N ILE A 43 2.31 -5.04 -1.13
CA ILE A 43 3.26 -4.50 -2.12
C ILE A 43 2.59 -3.44 -2.98
N ILE A 44 1.39 -3.70 -3.51
CA ILE A 44 0.65 -2.72 -4.32
C ILE A 44 0.33 -1.48 -3.50
N THR A 45 -0.15 -1.65 -2.27
CA THR A 45 -0.46 -0.54 -1.38
C THR A 45 0.79 0.30 -1.10
N CYS A 46 1.92 -0.35 -0.82
CA CYS A 46 3.20 0.30 -0.55
C CYS A 46 3.74 1.05 -1.78
N VAL A 47 3.58 0.50 -2.99
CA VAL A 47 3.98 1.17 -4.24
C VAL A 47 3.13 2.40 -4.49
N LEU A 48 1.81 2.31 -4.33
CA LEU A 48 0.90 3.45 -4.47
C LEU A 48 1.22 4.54 -3.43
N ALA A 49 1.55 4.14 -2.20
CA ALA A 49 1.93 5.04 -1.11
C ALA A 49 3.23 5.81 -1.38
N GLN A 50 4.05 5.40 -2.36
CA GLN A 50 5.23 6.18 -2.77
C GLN A 50 4.90 7.39 -3.66
N ILE A 51 3.71 7.39 -4.27
CA ILE A 51 3.31 8.37 -5.29
C ILE A 51 2.14 9.22 -4.78
N MET A 52 1.37 8.68 -3.83
CA MET A 52 0.11 9.24 -3.37
C MET A 52 0.10 9.46 -1.85
N PRO A 53 -0.69 10.44 -1.36
CA PRO A 53 -0.93 10.57 0.07
C PRO A 53 -1.51 9.29 0.67
N THR A 54 -1.01 8.90 1.83
CA THR A 54 -1.37 7.64 2.53
C THR A 54 -2.89 7.50 2.72
N ALA A 55 -3.58 8.59 3.08
CA ALA A 55 -5.03 8.63 3.21
C ALA A 55 -5.77 8.34 1.90
N ALA A 56 -5.27 8.82 0.76
CA ALA A 56 -5.88 8.55 -0.54
C ALA A 56 -5.69 7.08 -0.94
N VAL A 57 -4.50 6.52 -0.69
CA VAL A 57 -4.22 5.10 -0.95
C VAL A 57 -5.12 4.21 -0.10
N ALA A 58 -5.29 4.51 1.19
CA ALA A 58 -6.17 3.73 2.07
C ALA A 58 -7.62 3.72 1.56
N VAL A 59 -8.15 4.86 1.10
CA VAL A 59 -9.52 4.94 0.56
C VAL A 59 -9.68 4.14 -0.73
N ILE A 60 -8.65 4.07 -1.57
CA ILE A 60 -8.67 3.29 -2.82
C ILE A 60 -8.53 1.79 -2.54
N MET A 61 -7.63 1.42 -1.63
CA MET A 61 -7.29 0.03 -1.37
C MET A 61 -8.26 -0.66 -0.40
N ALA A 62 -9.00 0.09 0.41
CA ALA A 62 -10.02 -0.47 1.32
C ALA A 62 -11.11 -1.28 0.62
N PRO A 63 -11.84 -0.76 -0.41
CA PRO A 63 -12.86 -1.54 -1.09
C PRO A 63 -12.26 -2.77 -1.79
N LEU A 64 -11.05 -2.64 -2.35
CA LEU A 64 -10.33 -3.76 -2.94
C LEU A 64 -9.99 -4.85 -1.90
N ALA A 65 -9.50 -4.47 -0.72
CA ALA A 65 -9.21 -5.40 0.36
C ALA A 65 -10.47 -6.15 0.82
N LEU A 66 -11.63 -5.45 0.87
CA LEU A 66 -12.91 -6.06 1.22
C LEU A 66 -13.37 -7.07 0.16
N THR A 67 -13.30 -6.75 -1.13
CA THR A 67 -13.68 -7.70 -2.20
C THR A 67 -12.75 -8.91 -2.21
N THR A 68 -11.45 -8.67 -2.06
CA THR A 68 -10.43 -9.73 -1.98
C THR A 68 -10.65 -10.65 -0.78
N ALA A 69 -11.07 -10.09 0.35
CA ALA A 69 -11.40 -10.88 1.53
C ALA A 69 -12.55 -11.87 1.25
N VAL A 70 -13.59 -11.41 0.55
CA VAL A 70 -14.74 -12.25 0.18
C VAL A 70 -14.34 -13.30 -0.86
N ASP A 71 -13.62 -12.91 -1.90
CA ASP A 71 -13.23 -13.81 -3.01
C ASP A 71 -12.30 -14.94 -2.53
N PHE A 72 -11.42 -14.65 -1.58
CA PHE A 72 -10.43 -15.60 -1.05
C PHE A 72 -10.82 -16.25 0.29
N GLY A 73 -12.02 -15.97 0.82
CA GLY A 73 -12.45 -16.48 2.13
C GLY A 73 -11.54 -16.03 3.27
N LEU A 74 -10.91 -14.86 3.13
CA LEU A 74 -10.01 -14.26 4.11
C LEU A 74 -10.76 -13.30 5.03
N SER A 75 -10.22 -13.08 6.23
CA SER A 75 -10.75 -12.07 7.15
C SER A 75 -10.63 -10.65 6.56
N PRO A 76 -11.75 -9.91 6.40
CA PRO A 76 -11.73 -8.53 5.92
C PRO A 76 -10.93 -7.59 6.83
N GLN A 77 -10.97 -7.85 8.14
CA GLN A 77 -10.24 -7.07 9.13
C GLN A 77 -8.72 -7.24 8.95
N ALA A 78 -8.25 -8.46 8.63
CA ALA A 78 -6.84 -8.71 8.37
C ALA A 78 -6.35 -7.94 7.13
N LEU A 79 -7.09 -8.01 6.01
CA LEU A 79 -6.70 -7.32 4.77
C LEU A 79 -6.78 -5.80 4.89
N LEU A 80 -7.75 -5.26 5.62
CA LEU A 80 -7.80 -3.82 5.91
C LEU A 80 -6.60 -3.35 6.72
N MET A 81 -6.14 -4.14 7.69
CA MET A 81 -4.94 -3.83 8.45
C MET A 81 -3.68 -3.91 7.59
N VAL A 82 -3.60 -4.87 6.66
CA VAL A 82 -2.52 -4.93 5.66
C VAL A 82 -2.47 -3.63 4.84
N VAL A 83 -3.62 -3.14 4.40
CA VAL A 83 -3.73 -1.85 3.69
C VAL A 83 -3.32 -0.67 4.58
N ALA A 84 -3.72 -0.66 5.85
CA ALA A 84 -3.35 0.40 6.78
C ALA A 84 -1.82 0.47 7.00
N VAL A 85 -1.17 -0.68 7.16
CA VAL A 85 0.29 -0.76 7.32
C VAL A 85 1.00 -0.42 6.01
N GLY A 86 0.55 -0.99 4.88
CA GLY A 86 1.14 -0.77 3.57
C GLY A 86 0.96 0.67 3.04
N SER A 87 -0.13 1.33 3.39
CA SER A 87 -0.33 2.75 3.05
C SER A 87 0.53 3.67 3.90
N SER A 88 0.95 3.22 5.08
CA SER A 88 1.86 3.96 5.96
C SER A 88 3.34 3.79 5.57
N SER A 89 3.68 2.84 4.69
CA SER A 89 5.07 2.52 4.33
C SER A 89 5.66 3.38 3.20
N SER A 90 5.41 4.70 3.22
CA SER A 90 5.94 5.69 2.25
C SER A 90 7.41 6.06 2.47
N PHE A 91 8.25 5.10 2.83
CA PHE A 91 9.65 5.34 3.22
C PHE A 91 10.65 5.27 2.06
N LEU A 92 10.26 4.68 0.93
CA LEU A 92 11.15 4.43 -0.21
C LEU A 92 11.32 5.66 -1.11
N SER A 93 10.35 6.56 -1.15
CA SER A 93 10.33 7.69 -2.06
C SER A 93 10.22 9.02 -1.32
N PRO A 94 11.05 10.02 -1.66
CA PRO A 94 10.86 11.38 -1.18
C PRO A 94 9.58 12.01 -1.77
N VAL A 95 9.08 11.52 -2.91
CA VAL A 95 7.89 12.05 -3.61
C VAL A 95 6.58 11.75 -2.88
N GLY A 96 6.55 10.70 -2.05
CA GLY A 96 5.33 10.25 -1.38
C GLY A 96 4.80 11.24 -0.33
N HIS A 97 5.64 12.14 0.19
CA HIS A 97 5.23 13.15 1.15
C HIS A 97 5.90 14.50 0.89
N PRO A 98 5.15 15.62 0.88
CA PRO A 98 5.72 16.95 0.62
C PRO A 98 6.80 17.35 1.65
N VAL A 99 6.76 16.78 2.86
CA VAL A 99 7.79 16.95 3.89
C VAL A 99 9.10 16.26 3.50
N ASN A 100 9.05 15.06 2.92
CA ASN A 100 10.25 14.33 2.51
C ASN A 100 10.95 15.02 1.33
N LEU A 101 10.19 15.65 0.41
CA LEU A 101 10.73 16.51 -0.64
C LEU A 101 11.42 17.76 -0.07
N LEU A 102 10.85 18.39 0.96
CA LEU A 102 11.45 19.55 1.62
C LEU A 102 12.78 19.20 2.31
N VAL A 103 12.84 18.05 3.00
CA VAL A 103 14.07 17.56 3.66
C VAL A 103 15.12 17.15 2.63
N MET A 104 14.71 16.54 1.51
CA MET A 104 15.63 16.22 0.42
C MET A 104 16.26 17.47 -0.19
N GLY A 105 15.46 18.52 -0.43
CA GLY A 105 15.91 19.78 -1.02
C GLY A 105 16.79 20.61 -0.08
N LEU A 106 16.42 20.75 1.19
CA LEU A 106 17.14 21.58 2.16
C LEU A 106 18.28 20.84 2.87
N GLY A 107 18.19 19.51 2.99
CA GLY A 107 19.15 18.67 3.70
C GLY A 107 20.23 18.03 2.81
N GLY A 108 20.17 18.21 1.50
CA GLY A 108 21.16 17.67 0.56
C GLY A 108 21.13 16.14 0.37
N TYR A 109 20.04 15.48 0.78
CA TYR A 109 19.88 14.03 0.62
C TYR A 109 19.61 13.66 -0.84
N ARG A 110 20.14 12.50 -1.27
CA ARG A 110 19.86 11.94 -2.60
C ARG A 110 18.68 10.99 -2.53
N PHE A 111 18.00 10.80 -3.66
CA PHE A 111 16.89 9.82 -3.80
C PHE A 111 17.32 8.41 -3.37
N THR A 112 18.58 8.05 -3.62
CA THR A 112 19.19 6.77 -3.25
C THR A 112 19.34 6.56 -1.74
N ASP A 113 19.43 7.64 -0.95
CA ASP A 113 19.55 7.53 0.50
C ASP A 113 18.21 7.12 1.13
N TYR A 114 17.10 7.63 0.58
CA TYR A 114 15.75 7.25 0.96
C TYR A 114 15.44 5.80 0.59
N THR A 115 15.75 5.36 -0.62
CA THR A 115 15.49 3.96 -1.01
C THR A 115 16.34 2.98 -0.21
N ARG A 116 17.59 3.32 0.13
CA ARG A 116 18.49 2.44 0.88
C ARG A 116 18.04 2.20 2.32
N VAL A 117 17.43 3.20 2.97
CA VAL A 117 16.90 3.08 4.34
C VAL A 117 15.45 2.61 4.34
N GLY A 118 14.66 3.03 3.36
CA GLY A 118 13.24 2.65 3.24
C GLY A 118 13.03 1.20 2.86
N LEU A 119 13.88 0.62 1.99
CA LEU A 119 13.75 -0.77 1.55
C LEU A 119 13.84 -1.79 2.70
N PRO A 120 14.84 -1.76 3.60
CA PRO A 120 14.86 -2.69 4.73
C PRO A 120 13.66 -2.48 5.66
N LEU A 121 13.18 -1.25 5.83
CA LEU A 121 11.99 -0.98 6.66
C LEU A 121 10.72 -1.59 6.04
N VAL A 122 10.54 -1.46 4.73
CA VAL A 122 9.41 -2.04 3.99
C VAL A 122 9.45 -3.56 4.03
N LEU A 123 10.64 -4.18 3.96
CA LEU A 123 10.79 -5.63 4.13
C LEU A 123 10.40 -6.09 5.54
N ILE A 124 10.74 -5.33 6.57
CA ILE A 124 10.30 -5.61 7.95
C ILE A 124 8.77 -5.52 8.06
N LEU A 125 8.16 -4.48 7.49
CA LEU A 125 6.70 -4.31 7.49
C LEU A 125 5.97 -5.40 6.69
N LEU A 126 6.57 -5.84 5.58
CA LEU A 126 6.08 -6.99 4.82
C LEU A 126 6.12 -8.26 5.68
N ALA A 127 7.23 -8.51 6.38
CA ALA A 127 7.34 -9.65 7.28
C ALA A 127 6.32 -9.58 8.43
N ILE A 128 6.12 -8.40 9.03
CA ILE A 128 5.07 -8.19 10.05
C ILE A 128 3.68 -8.50 9.46
N SER A 129 3.41 -8.05 8.24
CA SER A 129 2.13 -8.30 7.56
C SER A 129 1.90 -9.78 7.22
N LEU A 130 2.96 -10.54 7.00
CA LEU A 130 2.88 -11.97 6.69
C LEU A 130 2.86 -12.88 7.92
N PHE A 131 3.47 -12.48 9.03
CA PHE A 131 3.63 -13.34 10.21
C PHE A 131 2.83 -12.87 11.42
N ILE A 132 2.79 -11.56 11.70
CA ILE A 132 2.13 -11.01 12.89
C ILE A 132 0.64 -10.79 12.63
N LEU A 133 0.27 -10.32 11.45
CA LEU A 133 -1.12 -10.07 11.09
C LEU A 133 -2.00 -11.33 11.13
N PRO A 134 -1.55 -12.49 10.62
CA PRO A 134 -2.28 -13.76 10.78
C PRO A 134 -2.35 -14.28 12.22
N LEU A 135 -1.42 -13.85 13.09
CA LEU A 135 -1.38 -14.24 14.50
C LEU A 135 -2.36 -13.42 15.35
N LEU A 136 -2.50 -12.13 15.04
CA LEU A 136 -3.44 -11.21 15.71
C LEU A 136 -4.86 -11.36 15.15
N TRP A 137 -4.97 -11.59 13.84
CA TRP A 137 -6.22 -11.81 13.14
C TRP A 137 -6.14 -13.12 12.35
N PRO A 138 -6.78 -14.21 12.82
CA PRO A 138 -6.78 -15.46 12.08
C PRO A 138 -7.31 -15.22 10.67
N LEU A 139 -6.48 -15.53 9.67
CA LEU A 139 -6.77 -15.28 8.26
C LEU A 139 -7.99 -16.06 7.78
N THR A 140 -8.26 -17.20 8.41
CA THR A 140 -9.41 -18.06 8.17
C THR A 140 -10.12 -18.26 9.50
N GLY A 141 -11.43 -17.98 9.50
CA GLY A 141 -12.36 -18.27 10.59
C GLY A 141 -13.55 -19.00 10.01
#